data_AF-A0A317CUW2-F1
#
_entry.id   AF-A0A317CUW2-F1
#
_cell.length_a   1.000
_cell.length_b   1.000
_cell.length_c   1.000
_cell.angle_alpha   90.00
_cell.angle_beta   90.00
_cell.angle_gamma   90.00
#
_symmetry.space_group_name_H-M   'P 1'
#
loop_
_entity.id
_entity.type
_entity.pdbx_description
1 polymer ?
#
loop_
_entity_poly.entity_id
_entity_poly.type
_entity_poly.pdbx_seq_one_letter_code
_entity_poly.pdbx_strand_id
1 'polypeptide(L)'
;MIDSAALTAGGTRRGRVYLLYNAGNGYNCVVTLKDTDVGRATTVSAYLEVQGKARSIDSGAFEYYAGPVRASAAGACVKWGGAVAGASYGSPFEHCG
;
A
#
# COMPACT_ATOMS: atom_id res chain seq x y z
N MET A 1 -2.67 4.97 11.58
CA MET A 1 -1.67 4.94 10.49
C MET A 1 -0.33 4.67 11.14
N ILE A 2 0.48 3.76 10.58
CA ILE A 2 1.84 3.51 11.06
C ILE A 2 2.83 4.31 10.21
N ASP A 3 2.74 4.17 8.89
CA ASP A 3 3.70 4.76 7.96
C ASP A 3 3.05 5.11 6.61
N SER A 4 3.72 5.92 5.79
CA SER A 4 3.33 6.22 4.42
C SER A 4 4.51 6.65 3.56
N ALA A 5 4.42 6.37 2.26
CA ALA A 5 5.39 6.80 1.27
C ALA A 5 4.71 7.55 0.12
N ALA A 6 5.29 8.69 -0.27
CA ALA A 6 4.86 9.43 -1.44
C ALA A 6 5.25 8.67 -2.72
N LEU A 7 4.32 8.58 -3.67
CA LEU A 7 4.55 7.98 -4.98
C LEU A 7 4.84 9.13 -5.96
N THR A 8 6.11 9.36 -6.27
CA THR A 8 6.56 10.48 -7.12
C THR A 8 7.11 9.96 -8.45
N ALA A 9 6.67 10.56 -9.56
CA ALA A 9 7.20 10.30 -10.90
C ALA A 9 7.49 11.64 -11.60
N GLY A 10 8.72 11.80 -12.09
CA GLY A 10 9.17 13.04 -12.74
C GLY A 10 9.10 14.27 -11.82
N GLY A 11 9.41 14.11 -10.52
CA GLY A 11 9.34 15.18 -9.52
C GLY A 11 7.93 15.57 -9.07
N THR A 12 6.87 14.98 -9.66
CA THR A 12 5.48 15.24 -9.27
C THR A 12 4.92 14.09 -8.45
N ARG A 13 4.27 14.40 -7.32
CA ARG A 13 3.57 13.40 -6.50
C ARG A 13 2.29 12.95 -7.23
N ARG A 14 2.17 11.65 -7.46
CA ARG A 14 1.06 10.99 -8.16
C ARG A 14 0.05 10.37 -7.20
N GLY A 15 0.50 10.09 -5.99
CA GLY A 15 -0.32 9.59 -4.91
C GLY A 15 0.51 9.26 -3.68
N ARG A 16 -0.09 8.50 -2.77
CA ARG A 16 0.55 8.05 -1.53
C ARG A 16 0.05 6.66 -1.17
N VAL A 17 0.99 5.80 -0.78
CA VAL A 17 0.66 4.51 -0.17
C VAL A 17 0.78 4.62 1.35
N TYR A 18 -0.15 4.00 2.07
CA TYR A 18 -0.25 4.03 3.52
C TYR A 18 -0.22 2.63 4.08
N LEU A 19 0.53 2.44 5.16
CA LEU A 19 0.44 1.29 6.04
C LEU A 19 -0.32 1.69 7.31
N LEU A 20 -1.35 0.92 7.63
CA LEU A 20 -2.16 1.07 8.83
C LEU A 20 -2.13 -0.23 9.64
N TYR A 21 -2.29 -0.11 10.95
CA TYR A 21 -2.41 -1.25 11.86
C TYR A 21 -3.57 -1.07 12.82
N ASN A 22 -4.27 -2.17 13.05
CA ASN A 22 -5.32 -2.28 14.04
C ASN A 22 -4.82 -3.11 15.23
N ALA A 23 -4.48 -2.42 16.32
CA ALA A 23 -3.99 -3.06 17.54
C ALA A 23 -5.05 -3.96 18.22
N GLY A 24 -6.34 -3.74 17.97
CA GLY A 24 -7.41 -4.56 18.55
C GLY A 24 -7.51 -5.97 17.96
N ASN A 25 -6.94 -6.21 16.78
CA ASN A 25 -6.97 -7.53 16.15
C ASN A 25 -5.64 -7.94 15.46
N GLY A 26 -4.58 -7.13 15.53
CA GLY A 26 -3.27 -7.43 14.99
C GLY A 26 -3.17 -7.42 13.46
N TYR A 27 -4.09 -6.74 12.77
CA TYR A 27 -4.08 -6.65 11.31
C TYR A 27 -3.33 -5.43 10.81
N ASN A 28 -2.46 -5.66 9.83
CA ASN A 28 -1.94 -4.61 8.96
C ASN A 28 -2.87 -4.42 7.75
N CYS A 29 -2.88 -3.20 7.22
CA CYS A 29 -3.72 -2.78 6.11
C CYS A 29 -2.94 -1.82 5.22
N VAL A 30 -2.95 -2.05 3.90
CA VAL A 30 -2.28 -1.18 2.91
C VAL A 30 -3.30 -0.61 1.94
N VAL A 31 -3.21 0.70 1.70
CA VAL A 31 -4.04 1.44 0.74
C VAL A 31 -3.15 2.38 -0.07
N THR A 32 -3.36 2.43 -1.38
CA THR A 32 -2.72 3.42 -2.26
C THR A 32 -3.76 4.42 -2.75
N LEU A 33 -3.64 5.68 -2.32
CA LEU A 33 -4.51 6.77 -2.72
C LEU A 33 -3.90 7.57 -3.88
N LYS A 34 -4.74 7.96 -4.83
CA LYS A 34 -4.37 8.86 -5.92
C LYS A 34 -4.34 10.32 -5.46
N ASP A 35 -3.37 11.06 -5.98
CA ASP A 35 -3.37 12.53 -5.98
C ASP A 35 -3.65 13.10 -7.37
N THR A 36 -3.34 12.33 -8.42
CA THR A 36 -3.62 12.66 -9.82
C THR A 36 -4.58 11.65 -10.43
N ASP A 37 -5.33 12.04 -11.47
CA ASP A 37 -6.35 11.18 -12.10
C ASP A 37 -7.44 10.68 -11.12
N VAL A 38 -7.74 11.49 -10.11
CA VAL A 38 -8.84 11.25 -9.17
C VAL A 38 -10.17 11.34 -9.92
N GLY A 39 -11.01 10.30 -9.80
CA GLY A 39 -12.28 10.18 -10.52
C GLY A 39 -12.15 9.61 -11.94
N ARG A 40 -10.94 9.23 -12.37
CA ARG A 40 -10.71 8.53 -13.65
C ARG A 40 -10.17 7.13 -13.40
N ALA A 41 -10.75 6.10 -13.97
CA ALA A 41 -10.23 4.74 -13.84
C ALA A 41 -8.82 4.63 -14.47
N THR A 42 -7.79 4.44 -13.63
CA THR A 42 -6.40 4.23 -14.06
C THR A 42 -5.74 3.17 -13.20
N THR A 43 -4.65 2.58 -13.68
CA THR A 43 -3.94 1.52 -12.94
C THR A 43 -3.41 2.02 -11.61
N VAL A 44 -3.87 1.40 -10.52
CA VAL A 44 -3.38 1.59 -9.16
C VAL A 44 -3.17 0.21 -8.53
N SER A 45 -2.16 0.09 -7.67
CA SER A 45 -1.96 -1.11 -6.88
C SER A 45 -1.58 -0.80 -5.44
N ALA A 46 -1.93 -1.72 -4.55
CA ALA A 46 -1.53 -1.78 -3.15
C ALA A 46 -1.17 -3.23 -2.83
N TYR A 47 -0.14 -3.47 -2.03
CA TYR A 47 0.23 -4.82 -1.62
C TYR A 47 0.75 -4.87 -0.19
N LEU A 48 0.57 -6.04 0.42
CA LEU A 48 1.05 -6.38 1.74
C LEU A 48 1.59 -7.81 1.71
N GLU A 49 2.80 -7.98 2.22
CA GLU A 49 3.50 -9.25 2.32
C GLU A 49 3.95 -9.42 3.76
N VAL A 50 3.43 -10.45 4.43
CA VAL A 50 3.90 -10.85 5.76
C VAL A 50 5.07 -11.79 5.57
N GLN A 51 6.16 -11.59 6.31
CA GLN A 51 7.34 -12.42 6.20
C GLN A 51 6.98 -13.91 6.35
N GLY A 52 7.45 -14.73 5.39
CA GLY A 52 7.14 -16.17 5.34
C GLY A 52 5.77 -16.52 4.77
N LYS A 53 4.97 -15.55 4.29
CA LYS A 53 3.68 -15.78 3.61
C LYS A 53 3.72 -15.25 2.18
N ALA A 54 2.79 -15.73 1.36
CA ALA A 54 2.58 -15.17 0.03
C ALA A 54 2.11 -13.70 0.12
N ARG A 55 2.59 -12.88 -0.82
CA ARG A 55 2.14 -11.49 -0.96
C ARG A 55 0.67 -11.45 -1.35
N SER A 56 -0.08 -10.60 -0.67
CA SER A 56 -1.41 -10.18 -1.07
C SER A 56 -1.30 -8.85 -1.84
N ILE A 57 -2.02 -8.74 -2.95
CA ILE A 57 -1.99 -7.56 -3.82
C ILE A 57 -3.40 -7.26 -4.31
N ASP A 58 -3.74 -5.99 -4.33
CA ASP A 58 -4.89 -5.46 -5.05
C ASP A 58 -4.36 -4.56 -6.16
N SER A 59 -4.75 -4.83 -7.40
CA SER A 59 -4.23 -4.16 -8.59
C SER A 59 -5.27 -4.15 -9.70
N GLY A 60 -5.53 -2.98 -10.25
CA GLY A 60 -6.57 -2.81 -11.25
C GLY A 60 -6.74 -1.36 -11.67
N ALA A 61 -7.72 -1.11 -12.55
CA ALA A 61 -8.13 0.23 -12.89
C ALA A 61 -9.11 0.74 -11.82
N PHE A 62 -8.65 1.69 -11.00
CA PHE A 62 -9.46 2.28 -9.93
C PHE A 62 -9.64 3.77 -10.17
N GLU A 63 -10.74 4.35 -9.72
CA GLU A 63 -10.98 5.80 -9.83
C GLU A 63 -10.27 6.61 -8.74
N TYR A 64 -10.07 6.04 -7.55
CA TYR A 64 -9.62 6.77 -6.36
C TYR A 64 -8.47 6.11 -5.62
N TYR A 65 -8.52 4.79 -5.41
CA TYR A 65 -7.50 4.05 -4.65
C TYR A 65 -7.51 2.56 -4.95
N ALA A 66 -6.41 1.88 -4.62
CA ALA A 66 -6.34 0.42 -4.51
C ALA A 66 -6.20 -0.01 -3.04
N GLY A 67 -6.71 -1.19 -2.69
CA GLY A 67 -6.84 -1.70 -1.34
C GLY A 67 -8.26 -1.54 -0.77
N PRO A 68 -8.49 -1.85 0.51
CA PRO A 68 -7.50 -2.22 1.52
C PRO A 68 -7.00 -3.65 1.38
N VAL A 69 -5.68 -3.84 1.25
CA VAL A 69 -5.05 -5.16 1.39
C VAL A 69 -4.77 -5.41 2.85
N ARG A 70 -5.39 -6.44 3.44
CA ARG A 70 -5.32 -6.73 4.88
C ARG A 70 -4.67 -8.07 5.14
N ALA A 71 -3.78 -8.12 6.13
CA ALA A 71 -3.21 -9.37 6.62
C ALA A 71 -2.91 -9.30 8.12
N SER A 72 -3.12 -10.42 8.81
CA SER A 72 -2.65 -10.58 10.19
C SER A 72 -1.13 -10.82 10.16
N ALA A 73 -0.41 -10.02 10.94
CA ALA A 73 1.05 -10.05 11.02
C ALA A 73 1.57 -9.85 12.45
N ALA A 74 0.79 -10.24 13.46
CA ALA A 74 1.25 -10.18 14.85
C ALA A 74 2.56 -10.97 15.03
N GLY A 75 3.61 -10.29 15.51
CA GLY A 75 4.95 -10.87 15.72
C GLY A 75 5.73 -11.19 14.43
N ALA A 76 5.35 -10.61 13.28
CA ALA A 76 6.03 -10.81 12.01
C ALA A 76 6.25 -9.48 11.28
N CYS A 77 7.41 -9.34 10.63
CA CYS A 77 7.68 -8.18 9.79
C CYS A 77 6.79 -8.18 8.54
N VAL A 78 6.42 -6.99 8.09
CA VAL A 78 5.64 -6.76 6.88
C VAL A 78 6.44 -5.98 5.85
N LYS A 79 6.23 -6.31 4.59
CA LYS A 79 6.66 -5.55 3.43
C LYS A 79 5.42 -5.03 2.72
N TRP A 80 5.41 -3.75 2.37
CA TRP A 80 4.23 -3.08 1.86
C TRP A 80 4.59 -2.10 0.76
N GLY A 81 3.60 -1.71 -0.03
CA GLY A 81 3.81 -0.75 -1.08
C GLY A 81 2.67 -0.69 -2.07
N GLY A 82 2.92 0.02 -3.17
CA GLY A 82 1.90 0.29 -4.17
C GLY A 82 2.43 1.11 -5.32
N ALA A 83 1.58 1.29 -6.32
CA ALA A 83 1.89 2.06 -7.52
C ALA A 83 0.68 2.86 -8.01
N VAL A 84 0.95 4.01 -8.63
CA VAL A 84 -0.05 4.89 -9.26
C VAL A 84 0.60 5.77 -10.32
N ALA A 85 -0.02 5.89 -11.49
CA ALA A 85 0.37 6.82 -12.56
C ALA A 85 1.90 6.86 -12.84
N GLY A 86 2.53 5.68 -12.94
CA GLY A 86 3.97 5.53 -13.23
C GLY A 86 4.91 5.74 -12.04
N ALA A 87 4.39 6.05 -10.85
CA ALA A 87 5.15 6.09 -9.60
C ALA A 87 4.92 4.82 -8.79
N SER A 88 5.94 4.35 -8.07
CA SER A 88 5.85 3.18 -7.20
C SER A 88 6.73 3.31 -5.96
N TYR A 89 6.36 2.58 -4.92
CA TYR A 89 7.14 2.40 -3.70
C TYR A 89 6.99 0.96 -3.20
N GLY A 90 8.06 0.44 -2.62
CA GLY A 90 8.04 -0.82 -1.89
C GLY A 90 9.04 -0.78 -0.75
N SER A 91 8.58 -1.07 0.45
CA SER A 91 9.41 -1.11 1.65
C SER A 91 10.34 -2.34 1.67
N PRO A 92 11.39 -2.35 2.51
CA PRO A 92 11.93 -3.59 3.06
C PRO A 92 10.92 -4.28 4.00
N PHE A 93 11.27 -5.43 4.57
CA PHE A 93 10.51 -5.98 5.70
C PHE A 93 10.77 -5.15 6.96
N GLU A 94 9.71 -4.67 7.59
CA GLU A 94 9.73 -3.77 8.76
C GLU A 94 8.44 -3.94 9.59
N HIS A 95 8.26 -3.17 10.67
CA HIS A 95 7.07 -3.22 11.55
C HIS A 95 6.70 -4.65 12.05
N CYS A 96 7.61 -5.26 12.82
CA CYS A 96 7.59 -6.69 13.15
C CYS A 96 6.67 -7.13 14.32
N GLY A 97 5.59 -6.40 14.59
CA GLY A 97 4.67 -6.65 15.71
C GLY A 97 4.72 -5.58 16.79
#